data_AF-A0A2W5ZHT6-F1
#
_entry.id   AF-A0A2W5ZHT6-F1
#
_cell.length_a   1.000
_cell.length_b   1.000
_cell.length_c   1.000
_cell.angle_alpha   90.00
_cell.angle_beta   90.00
_cell.angle_gamma   90.00
#
_symmetry.space_group_name_H-M   'P 1'
#
loop_
_entity.id
_entity.type
_entity.pdbx_description
1 polymer ?
#
loop_
_entity_poly.entity_id
_entity_poly.type
_entity_poly.pdbx_seq_one_letter_code
_entity_poly.pdbx_strand_id
1 'polypeptide(L)'
;MVAAVGQAIAAIAAVVGLWFVGCQIRYARKTADLQAMQEFFSCITEREDRLINADSNDKKRQAFNELLNFLEVSAAADNNELFPKATRSIVIDKPCTSIAEIQEAPAWHNQICDAVRSSTTFVELGKFMKRNRKAIKDRVVELRSKAVESTTSDMVA
;
A
#
# COMPACT_ATOMS: atom_id res chain seq x y z
N MET A 1 38.81 -10.95 46.57
CA MET A 1 39.02 -10.74 45.12
C MET A 1 38.06 -11.55 44.23
N VAL A 2 37.60 -12.74 44.63
CA VAL A 2 36.72 -13.61 43.80
C VAL A 2 35.32 -13.00 43.55
N ALA A 3 34.75 -12.26 44.50
CA ALA A 3 33.41 -11.67 44.37
C ALA A 3 33.31 -10.52 43.34
N ALA A 4 34.37 -9.71 43.19
CA ALA A 4 34.39 -8.59 42.24
C ALA A 4 34.48 -9.07 40.78
N VAL A 5 35.19 -10.18 40.54
CA VAL A 5 35.29 -10.81 39.21
C VAL A 5 33.94 -11.42 38.79
N GLY A 6 33.22 -12.06 39.73
CA GLY A 6 31.88 -12.61 39.47
C GLY A 6 30.84 -11.56 39.10
N GLN A 7 30.87 -10.40 39.77
CA GLN A 7 29.96 -9.28 39.47
C GLN A 7 30.29 -8.61 38.12
N ALA A 8 31.58 -8.50 37.77
CA ALA A 8 32.00 -7.99 36.46
C ALA A 8 31.55 -8.89 35.30
N ILE A 9 31.65 -10.21 35.46
CA ILE A 9 31.22 -11.19 34.44
C ILE A 9 29.69 -11.15 34.27
N ALA A 10 28.93 -11.08 35.37
CA ALA A 10 27.48 -11.00 35.32
C ALA A 10 26.97 -9.70 34.66
N ALA A 11 27.64 -8.57 34.92
CA ALA A 11 27.31 -7.28 34.31
C ALA A 11 27.58 -7.28 32.79
N ILE A 12 28.71 -7.86 32.35
CA ILE A 12 29.03 -7.99 30.93
C ILE A 12 28.04 -8.92 30.22
N ALA A 13 27.67 -10.05 30.82
CA ALA A 13 26.68 -10.97 30.28
C ALA A 13 25.29 -10.31 30.14
N ALA A 14 24.89 -9.49 31.10
CA ALA A 14 23.63 -8.75 31.05
C ALA A 14 23.61 -7.69 29.92
N VAL A 15 24.71 -6.98 29.70
CA VAL A 15 24.83 -5.98 28.61
C VAL A 15 24.80 -6.66 27.24
N VAL A 16 25.50 -7.79 27.07
CA VAL A 16 25.48 -8.58 25.83
C VAL A 16 24.08 -9.17 25.58
N GLY A 17 23.40 -9.64 26.61
CA GLY A 17 22.01 -10.11 26.53
C GLY A 17 21.04 -9.01 26.09
N LEU A 18 21.14 -7.81 26.66
CA LEU A 18 20.31 -6.66 26.29
C LEU A 18 20.57 -6.20 24.85
N TRP A 19 21.83 -6.22 24.42
CA TRP A 19 22.22 -5.94 23.04
C TRP A 19 21.62 -6.97 22.07
N PHE A 20 21.69 -8.26 22.40
CA PHE A 20 21.14 -9.32 21.58
C PHE A 20 19.61 -9.24 21.47
N VAL A 21 18.91 -8.95 22.57
CA VAL A 21 17.47 -8.68 22.57
C VAL A 21 17.14 -7.44 21.74
N GLY A 22 17.91 -6.36 21.86
CA GLY A 22 17.74 -5.15 21.04
C GLY A 22 17.93 -5.41 19.54
N CYS A 23 18.95 -6.21 19.19
CA CYS A 23 19.16 -6.68 17.82
C CYS A 23 17.99 -7.55 17.36
N GLN A 24 17.55 -8.53 18.14
CA GLN A 24 16.39 -9.39 17.82
C GLN A 24 15.13 -8.58 17.60
N ILE A 25 14.83 -7.59 18.45
CA ILE A 25 13.68 -6.69 18.28
C ILE A 25 13.83 -5.90 16.97
N ARG A 26 15.03 -5.44 16.64
CA ARG A 26 15.28 -4.70 15.39
C ARG A 26 15.12 -5.60 14.15
N TYR A 27 15.58 -6.84 14.19
CA TYR A 27 15.40 -7.82 13.13
C TYR A 27 13.93 -8.26 13.01
N ALA A 28 13.27 -8.55 14.13
CA ALA A 28 11.86 -8.91 14.20
C ALA A 28 10.95 -7.80 13.67
N ARG A 29 11.29 -6.52 13.94
CA ARG A 29 10.58 -5.38 13.35
C ARG A 29 10.76 -5.31 11.84
N LYS A 30 11.95 -5.60 11.31
CA LYS A 30 12.18 -5.63 9.86
C LYS A 30 11.42 -6.76 9.18
N THR A 31 11.38 -7.95 9.79
CA THR A 31 10.63 -9.08 9.23
C THR A 31 9.12 -8.87 9.34
N ALA A 32 8.64 -8.32 10.45
CA ALA A 32 7.22 -7.99 10.63
C ALA A 32 6.77 -6.88 9.65
N ASP A 33 7.61 -5.87 9.41
CA ASP A 33 7.34 -4.82 8.43
C ASP A 33 7.29 -5.38 7.00
N LEU A 34 8.24 -6.24 6.61
CA LEU A 34 8.21 -6.92 5.31
C LEU A 34 6.96 -7.81 5.16
N GLN A 35 6.59 -8.55 6.20
CA GLN A 35 5.39 -9.39 6.19
C GLN A 35 4.13 -8.54 6.06
N ALA A 36 4.03 -7.43 6.79
CA ALA A 36 2.92 -6.49 6.70
C ALA A 36 2.83 -5.86 5.31
N MET A 37 3.96 -5.56 4.66
CA MET A 37 3.98 -5.09 3.28
C MET A 37 3.47 -6.17 2.31
N GLN A 38 3.94 -7.41 2.44
CA GLN A 38 3.47 -8.51 1.59
C GLN A 38 1.96 -8.73 1.76
N GLU A 39 1.47 -8.70 3.00
CA GLU A 39 0.05 -8.79 3.30
C GLU A 39 -0.74 -7.63 2.71
N PHE A 40 -0.22 -6.40 2.79
CA PHE A 40 -0.81 -5.23 2.14
C PHE A 40 -0.94 -5.42 0.62
N PHE A 41 0.14 -5.84 -0.05
CA PHE A 41 0.13 -6.09 -1.49
C PHE A 41 -0.82 -7.22 -1.88
N SER A 42 -0.87 -8.29 -1.09
CA SER A 42 -1.82 -9.38 -1.31
C SER A 42 -3.26 -8.89 -1.15
N CYS A 43 -3.54 -8.10 -0.11
CA CYS A 43 -4.87 -7.57 0.17
C CYS A 43 -5.41 -6.64 -0.92
N ILE A 44 -4.56 -5.78 -1.47
CA ILE A 44 -4.98 -4.86 -2.53
C ILE A 44 -5.18 -5.61 -3.86
N THR A 45 -4.26 -6.52 -4.20
CA THR A 45 -4.35 -7.35 -5.41
C THR A 45 -5.61 -8.23 -5.36
N GLU A 46 -5.90 -8.85 -4.22
CA GLU A 46 -7.11 -9.67 -4.07
C GLU A 46 -8.39 -8.87 -4.31
N ARG A 47 -8.44 -7.61 -3.87
CA ARG A 47 -9.62 -6.74 -4.07
C ARG A 47 -9.74 -6.26 -5.52
N GLU A 48 -8.62 -5.97 -6.18
CA GLU A 48 -8.59 -5.70 -7.62
C GLU A 48 -9.08 -6.92 -8.41
N ASP A 49 -8.58 -8.12 -8.10
CA ASP A 49 -9.00 -9.36 -8.74
C ASP A 49 -10.48 -9.64 -8.52
N ARG A 50 -11.02 -9.39 -7.33
CA ARG A 50 -12.46 -9.50 -7.07
C ARG A 50 -13.27 -8.53 -7.92
N LEU A 51 -12.78 -7.32 -8.14
CA LEU A 51 -13.45 -6.33 -9.00
C LEU A 51 -13.43 -6.76 -10.47
N ILE A 52 -12.30 -7.29 -10.95
CA ILE A 52 -12.14 -7.76 -12.33
C ILE A 52 -13.01 -8.99 -12.60
N ASN A 53 -12.99 -9.97 -11.68
CA ASN A 53 -13.63 -11.28 -11.86
C ASN A 53 -15.09 -11.34 -11.36
N ALA A 54 -15.68 -10.23 -10.91
CA ALA A 54 -17.05 -10.24 -10.42
C ALA A 54 -18.06 -10.49 -11.56
N ASP A 55 -18.88 -11.54 -11.41
CA ASP A 55 -19.79 -12.00 -12.47
C ASP A 55 -21.07 -11.16 -12.65
N SER A 56 -21.45 -10.38 -11.64
CA SER A 56 -22.69 -9.59 -11.67
C SER A 56 -22.44 -8.11 -11.36
N ASN A 57 -23.33 -7.24 -11.83
CA ASN A 57 -23.22 -5.80 -11.58
C ASN A 57 -23.26 -5.46 -10.08
N ASP A 58 -24.04 -6.20 -9.29
CA ASP A 58 -24.11 -5.99 -7.84
C ASP A 58 -22.81 -6.42 -7.15
N LYS A 59 -22.23 -7.57 -7.54
CA LYS A 59 -20.93 -8.02 -7.03
C LYS A 59 -19.81 -7.07 -7.44
N LYS A 60 -19.85 -6.54 -8.66
CA LYS A 60 -18.89 -5.53 -9.15
C LYS A 60 -18.95 -4.25 -8.32
N ARG A 61 -20.15 -3.74 -8.02
CA ARG A 61 -20.34 -2.57 -7.14
C ARG A 61 -19.84 -2.83 -5.73
N GLN A 62 -20.13 -4.01 -5.17
CA GLN A 62 -19.61 -4.38 -3.86
C GLN A 62 -18.07 -4.43 -3.85
N ALA A 63 -17.46 -5.14 -4.81
CA ALA A 63 -16.01 -5.24 -4.92
C ALA A 63 -15.35 -3.87 -5.13
N PHE A 64 -15.99 -2.99 -5.90
CA PHE A 64 -15.54 -1.61 -6.09
C PHE A 64 -15.55 -0.83 -4.77
N ASN A 65 -16.63 -0.92 -3.99
CA ASN A 65 -16.71 -0.28 -2.67
C ASN A 65 -15.69 -0.86 -1.67
N GLU A 66 -15.45 -2.18 -1.70
CA GLU A 66 -14.42 -2.82 -0.88
C GLU A 66 -13.01 -2.31 -1.22
N LEU A 67 -12.71 -2.13 -2.52
CA LEU A 67 -11.46 -1.55 -2.97
C LEU A 67 -11.33 -0.08 -2.57
N LEU A 68 -12.38 0.74 -2.73
CA LEU A 68 -12.37 2.15 -2.29
C LEU A 68 -12.17 2.28 -0.78
N ASN A 69 -12.83 1.45 0.04
CA ASN A 69 -12.65 1.45 1.49
C ASN A 69 -11.21 1.09 1.87
N PHE A 70 -10.60 0.13 1.17
CA PHE A 70 -9.20 -0.22 1.38
C PHE A 70 -8.27 0.94 1.02
N LEU A 71 -8.53 1.62 -0.10
CA LEU A 71 -7.77 2.80 -0.52
C LEU A 71 -7.92 3.96 0.47
N GLU A 72 -9.10 4.17 1.05
CA GLU A 72 -9.32 5.18 2.11
C GLU A 72 -8.47 4.89 3.35
N VAL A 73 -8.49 3.65 3.85
CA VAL A 73 -7.69 3.26 5.01
C VAL A 73 -6.20 3.41 4.73
N SER A 74 -5.76 3.03 3.52
CA SER A 74 -4.37 3.16 3.08
C SER A 74 -3.96 4.64 2.97
N ALA A 75 -4.84 5.47 2.43
CA ALA A 75 -4.66 6.92 2.33
C ALA A 75 -4.61 7.58 3.71
N ALA A 76 -5.48 7.16 4.64
CA ALA A 76 -5.48 7.63 6.02
C ALA A 76 -4.17 7.27 6.73
N ALA A 77 -3.67 6.04 6.55
CA ALA A 77 -2.39 5.61 7.12
C ALA A 77 -1.21 6.44 6.58
N ASP A 78 -1.21 6.76 5.27
CA ASP A 78 -0.18 7.61 4.67
C ASP A 78 -0.30 9.09 5.09
N ASN A 79 -1.53 9.62 5.17
CA ASN A 79 -1.79 11.00 5.59
C ASN A 79 -1.37 11.26 7.04
N ASN A 80 -1.48 10.26 7.91
CA ASN A 80 -1.10 10.32 9.31
C ASN A 80 0.31 9.77 9.59
N GLU A 81 1.13 9.56 8.55
CA GLU A 81 2.52 9.10 8.67
C GLU A 81 2.69 7.80 9.48
N LEU A 82 1.71 6.90 9.42
CA LEU A 82 1.77 5.62 10.14
C LEU A 82 2.79 4.65 9.53
N PHE A 83 3.13 4.83 8.25
CA PHE A 83 4.16 4.04 7.58
C PHE A 83 5.56 4.57 7.88
N PRO A 84 6.52 3.70 8.26
CA PRO A 84 7.94 4.06 8.29
C PRO A 84 8.40 4.60 6.93
N LYS A 85 9.32 5.58 6.92
CA LYS A 85 9.75 6.27 5.69
C LYS A 85 10.14 5.36 4.52
N ALA A 86 10.85 4.26 4.80
CA ALA A 86 11.29 3.31 3.78
C ALA A 86 10.12 2.50 3.18
N THR A 87 9.22 2.05 4.04
CA THR A 87 8.01 1.30 3.68
C THR A 87 7.03 2.19 2.92
N ARG A 88 6.89 3.43 3.37
CA ARG A 88 6.02 4.45 2.79
C ARG A 88 6.27 4.65 1.29
N SER A 89 7.53 4.77 0.87
CA SER A 89 7.84 4.96 -0.56
C SER A 89 7.42 3.78 -1.45
N ILE A 90 7.34 2.58 -0.88
CA ILE A 90 6.95 1.37 -1.62
C ILE A 90 5.43 1.19 -1.58
N VAL A 91 4.82 1.39 -0.41
CA VAL A 91 3.39 1.19 -0.18
C VAL A 91 2.54 2.22 -0.90
N ILE A 92 3.00 3.48 -1.07
CA ILE A 92 2.24 4.53 -1.77
C ILE A 92 2.08 4.24 -3.27
N ASP A 93 3.04 3.53 -3.85
CA ASP A 93 3.09 3.32 -5.30
C ASP A 93 1.87 2.53 -5.81
N LYS A 94 1.52 1.45 -5.12
CA LYS A 94 0.43 0.56 -5.54
C LYS A 94 -0.96 1.22 -5.47
N PRO A 95 -1.37 1.93 -4.40
CA PRO A 95 -2.57 2.75 -4.39
C PRO A 95 -2.61 3.79 -5.52
N CYS A 96 -1.47 4.43 -5.86
CA CYS A 96 -1.44 5.36 -7.00
C CYS A 96 -1.76 4.65 -8.32
N THR A 97 -1.21 3.45 -8.52
CA THR A 97 -1.49 2.61 -9.69
C THR A 97 -2.95 2.15 -9.72
N SER A 98 -3.50 1.62 -8.62
CA SER A 98 -4.90 1.21 -8.54
C SER A 98 -5.86 2.37 -8.83
N ILE A 99 -5.57 3.57 -8.32
CA ILE A 99 -6.36 4.78 -8.61
C ILE A 99 -6.27 5.15 -10.09
N ALA A 100 -5.08 5.07 -10.69
CA ALA A 100 -4.89 5.34 -12.12
C ALA A 100 -5.68 4.35 -12.99
N GLU A 101 -5.63 3.06 -12.66
CA GLU A 101 -6.40 2.01 -13.35
C GLU A 101 -7.91 2.24 -13.25
N ILE A 102 -8.41 2.60 -12.06
CA ILE A 102 -9.82 2.94 -11.87
C ILE A 102 -10.21 4.20 -12.68
N GLN A 103 -9.32 5.20 -12.76
CA GLN A 103 -9.57 6.42 -13.54
C GLN A 103 -9.65 6.15 -15.05
N GLU A 104 -8.89 5.19 -15.55
CA GLU A 104 -8.94 4.80 -16.96
C GLU A 104 -10.13 3.88 -17.28
N ALA A 105 -10.73 3.23 -16.27
CA ALA A 105 -11.92 2.41 -16.44
C ALA A 105 -13.21 3.27 -16.53
N PRO A 106 -13.86 3.39 -17.71
CA PRO A 106 -14.98 4.32 -17.89
C PRO A 106 -16.19 4.01 -17.00
N ALA A 107 -16.38 2.73 -16.64
CA ALA A 107 -17.46 2.27 -15.78
C ALA A 107 -17.37 2.80 -14.34
N TRP A 108 -16.16 3.10 -13.87
CA TRP A 108 -15.88 3.45 -12.47
C TRP A 108 -15.41 4.90 -12.30
N HIS A 109 -14.93 5.53 -13.37
CA HIS A 109 -14.39 6.90 -13.37
C HIS A 109 -15.32 7.92 -12.67
N ASN A 110 -16.60 7.94 -13.04
CA ASN A 110 -17.55 8.88 -12.44
C ASN A 110 -17.81 8.54 -10.97
N GLN A 111 -17.90 7.24 -10.64
CA GLN A 111 -18.18 6.79 -9.28
C GLN A 111 -17.03 7.13 -8.32
N ILE A 112 -15.77 6.98 -8.74
CA ILE A 112 -14.63 7.41 -7.90
C ILE A 112 -14.58 8.93 -7.75
N CYS A 113 -14.88 9.69 -8.81
CA CYS A 113 -14.93 11.15 -8.74
C CYS A 113 -16.00 11.63 -7.76
N ASP A 114 -17.18 11.02 -7.78
CA ASP A 114 -18.28 11.35 -6.88
C ASP A 114 -17.99 10.93 -5.45
N ALA A 115 -17.44 9.72 -5.25
CA ALA A 115 -17.06 9.20 -3.94
C ALA A 115 -16.05 10.12 -3.23
N VAL A 116 -15.00 10.54 -3.94
CA VAL A 116 -13.92 11.38 -3.41
C VAL A 116 -14.34 12.84 -3.21
N ARG A 117 -15.37 13.30 -3.93
CA ARG A 117 -15.99 14.62 -3.72
C ARG A 117 -16.99 14.63 -2.57
N SER A 118 -17.52 13.46 -2.18
CA SER A 118 -18.43 13.35 -1.04
C SER A 118 -17.69 13.74 0.25
N SER A 119 -18.32 14.59 1.06
CA SER A 119 -17.67 15.18 2.25
C SER A 119 -17.57 14.23 3.45
N THR A 120 -18.02 12.98 3.34
CA THR A 120 -18.27 12.13 4.51
C THR A 120 -17.44 10.85 4.57
N THR A 121 -17.18 10.18 3.44
CA THR A 121 -16.71 8.78 3.49
C THR A 121 -15.28 8.57 2.96
N PHE A 122 -14.84 9.37 1.99
CA PHE A 122 -13.57 9.17 1.28
C PHE A 122 -12.65 10.40 1.32
N VAL A 123 -12.61 11.06 2.49
CA VAL A 123 -11.92 12.34 2.68
C VAL A 123 -10.41 12.16 2.63
N GLU A 124 -9.89 11.09 3.23
CA GLU A 124 -8.45 10.83 3.27
C GLU A 124 -7.93 10.42 1.89
N LEU A 125 -8.70 9.64 1.13
CA LEU A 125 -8.44 9.33 -0.27
C LEU A 125 -8.40 10.59 -1.13
N GLY A 126 -9.32 11.54 -0.92
CA GLY A 126 -9.29 12.82 -1.62
C GLY A 126 -8.04 13.65 -1.33
N LYS A 127 -7.64 13.73 -0.06
CA LYS A 127 -6.37 14.39 0.34
C LYS A 127 -5.17 13.69 -0.29
N PHE A 128 -5.15 12.37 -0.25
CA PHE A 128 -4.08 11.54 -0.83
C PHE A 128 -3.96 11.76 -2.34
N MET A 129 -5.08 11.70 -3.07
CA MET A 129 -5.11 11.94 -4.52
C MET A 129 -4.64 13.35 -4.87
N LYS A 130 -5.00 14.36 -4.06
CA LYS A 130 -4.54 15.73 -4.26
C LYS A 130 -3.02 15.85 -4.06
N ARG A 131 -2.47 15.21 -3.02
CA ARG A 131 -1.03 15.21 -2.73
C ARG A 131 -0.22 14.45 -3.78
N ASN A 132 -0.72 13.29 -4.21
CA ASN A 132 -0.04 12.38 -5.13
C ASN A 132 -0.48 12.56 -6.60
N ARG A 133 -1.12 13.69 -6.93
CA ARG A 133 -1.71 13.94 -8.26
C ARG A 133 -0.73 13.73 -9.41
N LYS A 134 0.52 14.15 -9.23
CA LYS A 134 1.57 14.00 -10.23
C LYS A 134 1.87 12.51 -10.48
N ALA A 135 2.12 11.75 -9.42
CA ALA A 135 2.41 10.32 -9.52
C ALA A 135 1.26 9.56 -10.20
N ILE A 136 0.01 9.83 -9.80
CA ILE A 136 -1.18 9.22 -10.42
C ILE A 136 -1.25 9.56 -11.92
N LYS A 137 -1.02 10.83 -12.29
CA LYS A 137 -1.03 11.25 -13.70
C LYS A 137 0.07 10.55 -14.50
N ASP A 138 1.27 10.44 -13.95
CA ASP A 138 2.39 9.78 -14.60
C ASP A 138 2.07 8.30 -14.85
N ARG A 139 1.40 7.62 -13.90
CA ARG A 139 0.90 6.24 -14.07
C ARG A 139 -0.17 6.13 -15.15
N VAL A 140 -1.11 7.07 -15.23
CA VAL A 140 -2.11 7.10 -16.31
C VAL A 140 -1.45 7.19 -17.68
N VAL A 141 -0.42 8.03 -17.82
CA VAL A 141 0.34 8.15 -19.08
C VAL A 141 1.03 6.83 -19.44
N GLU A 142 1.66 6.18 -18.47
CA GLU A 142 2.31 4.88 -18.64
C GLU A 142 1.34 3.76 -19.04
N LEU A 143 0.14 3.73 -18.44
CA LEU A 143 -0.89 2.75 -18.79
C LEU A 143 -1.39 2.94 -20.22
N ARG A 144 -1.59 4.20 -20.65
CA ARG A 144 -1.99 4.52 -22.02
C ARG A 144 -0.93 4.15 -23.05
N SER A 145 0.35 4.41 -22.77
CA SER A 145 1.43 4.02 -23.70
C SER A 145 1.50 2.51 -23.88
N LYS A 146 1.38 1.75 -22.78
CA LYS A 146 1.35 0.28 -22.83
C LYS A 146 0.16 -0.26 -23.63
N ALA A 147 -1.02 0.36 -23.51
CA ALA A 147 -2.20 -0.04 -24.28
C ALA A 147 -2.02 0.17 -25.80
N VAL A 148 -1.37 1.27 -26.20
CA VAL A 148 -1.07 1.57 -27.61
C VAL A 148 -0.05 0.60 -28.20
N GLU A 149 0.99 0.25 -27.44
CA GLU A 149 1.98 -0.76 -27.84
C GLU A 149 1.35 -2.14 -28.05
N SER A 150 0.48 -2.58 -27.13
CA SER A 150 -0.25 -3.86 -27.26
C SER A 150 -1.12 -3.89 -28.52
N THR A 151 -1.88 -2.82 -28.78
CA THR A 151 -2.76 -2.73 -29.96
C THR A 151 -1.96 -2.75 -31.26
N THR A 152 -0.76 -2.15 -31.26
CA THR A 152 0.12 -2.12 -32.44
C THR A 152 0.76 -3.48 -32.70
N SER A 153 1.10 -4.22 -31.64
CA SER A 153 1.62 -5.60 -31.76
C SER A 153 0.57 -6.56 -32.33
N ASP A 154 -0.69 -6.42 -31.93
CA ASP A 154 -1.79 -7.29 -32.41
C ASP A 154 -2.21 -7.00 -33.86
N MET A 155 -1.88 -5.82 -34.40
CA MET A 155 -2.13 -5.48 -35.81
C MET A 155 -1.01 -5.91 -36.76
N VAL A 156 0.17 -6.23 -36.23
CA VAL A 156 1.36 -6.61 -37.02
C VAL A 156 1.62 -8.13 -37.00
N ALA A 157 0.93 -8.86 -36.12
CA ALA A 157 0.90 -10.33 -36.06
C ALA A 157 -0.19 -10.93 -36.96
#